data_AF-A0A7Y3T6V7-F1
#
_entry.id   AF-A0A7Y3T6V7-F1
#
_cell.length_a   1.000
_cell.length_b   1.000
_cell.length_c   1.000
_cell.angle_alpha   90.00
_cell.angle_beta   90.00
_cell.angle_gamma   90.00
#
_symmetry.space_group_name_H-M   'P 1'
#
loop_
_entity.id
_entity.type
_entity.pdbx_description
1 polymer ?
#
loop_
_entity_poly.entity_id
_entity_poly.type
_entity_poly.pdbx_seq_one_letter_code
_entity_poly.pdbx_strand_id
1 'polypeptide(L)'
;MAAFDRMDRVISKTVDRVNAIPFVFTPQASTPNGRSGPDTARKIVNGKGIFDYISVEYGVQLGVRRSYREANDLRSLQSGRDPQLSIDRRYFPAGAEEPKQGDLVSFPTRPELPDFQVISSQRDGLSRVVLMLVQLGGQA
;
A
#
# COMPACT_ATOMS: atom_id res chain seq x y z
N MET A 1 -10.44 -19.72 -22.74
CA MET A 1 -9.98 -18.86 -21.61
C MET A 1 -11.10 -18.10 -20.90
N ALA A 2 -12.26 -17.80 -21.51
CA ALA A 2 -13.30 -16.93 -20.92
C ALA A 2 -14.12 -17.45 -19.71
N ALA A 3 -13.98 -18.71 -19.30
CA ALA A 3 -14.73 -19.27 -18.16
C ALA A 3 -14.02 -19.02 -16.82
N PHE A 4 -12.70 -19.24 -16.78
CA PHE A 4 -11.88 -19.01 -15.60
C PHE A 4 -11.82 -17.52 -15.22
N ASP A 5 -11.67 -16.62 -16.19
CA ASP A 5 -11.71 -15.17 -15.94
C ASP A 5 -13.05 -14.69 -15.37
N ARG A 6 -14.15 -15.36 -15.76
CA ARG A 6 -15.49 -15.07 -15.23
C ARG A 6 -15.62 -15.56 -13.79
N MET A 7 -15.13 -16.75 -13.49
CA MET A 7 -15.12 -17.29 -12.13
C MET A 7 -14.26 -16.44 -11.19
N ASP A 8 -13.04 -16.07 -11.60
CA ASP A 8 -12.16 -15.18 -10.84
C ASP A 8 -12.86 -13.86 -10.49
N ARG A 9 -13.48 -13.23 -11.49
CA ARG A 9 -14.21 -11.97 -11.28
C ARG A 9 -15.39 -12.10 -10.30
N VAL A 10 -16.08 -13.25 -10.29
CA VAL A 10 -17.19 -13.50 -9.35
C VAL A 10 -16.66 -13.72 -7.94
N ILE A 11 -15.57 -14.48 -7.80
CA ILE A 11 -14.91 -14.73 -6.52
C ILE A 11 -14.37 -13.40 -5.96
N SER A 12 -13.61 -12.63 -6.73
CA SER A 12 -13.07 -11.33 -6.31
C SER A 12 -14.17 -10.41 -5.76
N LYS A 13 -15.27 -10.24 -6.50
CA LYS A 13 -16.41 -9.42 -6.05
C LYS A 13 -17.03 -9.91 -4.75
N THR A 14 -17.06 -11.22 -4.55
CA THR A 14 -17.61 -11.82 -3.32
C THR A 14 -16.70 -11.52 -2.14
N VAL A 15 -15.39 -11.65 -2.31
CA VAL A 15 -14.39 -11.30 -1.28
C VAL A 15 -14.45 -9.80 -0.97
N ASP A 16 -14.56 -8.94 -1.98
CA ASP A 16 -14.66 -7.49 -1.78
C ASP A 16 -15.92 -7.11 -0.99
N ARG A 17 -17.04 -7.81 -1.18
CA ARG A 17 -18.27 -7.54 -0.43
C ARG A 17 -18.11 -7.78 1.08
N VAL A 18 -17.27 -8.74 1.47
CA VAL A 18 -17.10 -9.15 2.87
C VAL A 18 -15.95 -8.40 3.53
N ASN A 19 -14.82 -8.25 2.83
CA ASN A 19 -13.54 -7.85 3.45
C ASN A 19 -13.06 -6.45 3.03
N ALA A 20 -13.69 -5.79 2.05
CA ALA A 20 -13.15 -4.54 1.56
C ALA A 20 -13.39 -3.37 2.54
N ILE A 21 -12.35 -2.57 2.73
CA ILE A 21 -12.33 -1.36 3.54
C ILE A 21 -12.34 -0.15 2.61
N PRO A 22 -13.11 0.91 2.90
CA PRO A 22 -13.06 2.16 2.17
C PRO A 22 -11.70 2.86 2.31
N PHE A 23 -11.15 3.33 1.19
CA PHE A 23 -9.93 4.13 1.15
C PHE A 23 -10.14 5.38 0.31
N VAL A 24 -9.32 6.39 0.59
CA VAL A 24 -9.19 7.61 -0.22
C VAL A 24 -7.79 7.63 -0.78
N PHE A 25 -7.70 7.68 -2.11
CA PHE A 25 -6.45 7.77 -2.84
C PHE A 25 -6.24 9.21 -3.28
N THR A 26 -5.14 9.82 -2.81
CA THR A 26 -4.77 11.20 -3.10
C THR A 26 -3.50 11.21 -3.95
N PRO A 27 -3.61 11.56 -5.24
CA PRO A 27 -2.46 11.70 -6.12
C PRO A 27 -1.47 12.76 -5.61
N GLN A 28 -0.17 12.45 -5.67
CA GLN A 28 0.91 13.37 -5.34
C GLN A 28 1.83 13.56 -6.55
N ALA A 29 2.17 14.82 -6.84
CA ALA A 29 3.17 15.16 -7.82
C ALA A 29 4.52 15.31 -7.11
N SER A 30 5.56 14.71 -7.67
CA SER A 30 6.92 15.04 -7.29
C SER A 30 7.23 16.43 -7.83
N THR A 31 7.32 17.43 -6.96
CA THR A 31 7.77 18.76 -7.40
C THR A 31 9.27 18.73 -7.69
N PRO A 32 9.78 19.60 -8.58
CA PRO A 32 11.22 19.70 -8.86
C PRO A 32 12.09 19.95 -7.62
N ASN A 33 11.50 20.46 -6.53
CA ASN A 33 12.17 20.71 -5.26
C ASN A 33 12.22 19.48 -4.34
N GLY A 34 11.85 18.29 -4.83
CA GLY A 34 11.88 17.04 -4.08
C GLY A 34 10.80 16.92 -3.00
N ARG A 35 9.88 17.90 -2.90
CA ARG A 35 8.73 17.84 -2.01
C ARG A 35 7.54 17.25 -2.76
N SER A 36 6.91 16.22 -2.19
CA SER A 36 5.61 15.73 -2.66
C SER A 36 4.55 16.77 -2.35
N GLY A 37 3.76 17.14 -3.35
CA GLY A 37 2.59 18.00 -3.19
C GLY A 37 1.39 17.40 -3.91
N PRO A 38 0.15 17.76 -3.54
CA PRO A 38 -1.04 17.23 -4.17
C PRO A 38 -1.02 17.51 -5.68
N ASP A 39 -1.21 16.46 -6.47
CA ASP A 39 -1.25 16.58 -7.92
C ASP A 39 -2.64 17.08 -8.34
N THR A 40 -2.72 18.30 -8.86
CA THR A 40 -4.00 18.90 -9.28
C THR A 40 -4.48 18.42 -10.65
N ALA A 41 -3.62 17.75 -11.43
CA ALA A 41 -3.99 17.19 -12.73
C ALA A 41 -4.73 15.85 -12.58
N ARG A 42 -4.43 15.10 -11.53
CA ARG A 42 -4.96 13.76 -11.27
C ARG A 42 -6.11 13.81 -10.26
N LYS A 43 -7.13 12.99 -10.47
CA LYS A 43 -8.33 12.99 -9.62
C LYS A 43 -8.13 12.15 -8.37
N ILE A 44 -8.66 12.63 -7.25
CA ILE A 44 -8.81 11.84 -6.02
C ILE A 44 -9.78 10.69 -6.31
N VAL A 45 -9.41 9.47 -5.91
CA VAL A 45 -10.22 8.28 -6.12
C VAL A 45 -10.69 7.75 -4.77
N ASN A 46 -12.02 7.68 -4.60
CA ASN A 46 -12.64 7.05 -3.44
C ASN A 46 -13.00 5.62 -3.81
N GLY A 47 -12.37 4.67 -3.14
CA GLY A 47 -12.47 3.26 -3.48
C GLY A 47 -12.71 2.35 -2.28
N LYS A 48 -12.81 1.06 -2.58
CA LYS A 48 -12.80 0.00 -1.58
C LYS A 48 -11.78 -1.04 -2.01
N GLY A 49 -11.02 -1.54 -1.05
CA GLY A 49 -9.98 -2.53 -1.29
C GLY A 49 -9.74 -3.39 -0.06
N ILE A 50 -9.11 -4.53 -0.28
CA ILE A 50 -8.69 -5.42 0.80
C ILE A 50 -7.35 -4.92 1.29
N PHE A 51 -7.33 -4.44 2.53
CA PHE A 51 -6.11 -3.94 3.16
C PHE A 51 -5.54 -5.01 4.09
N ASP A 52 -4.29 -5.37 3.85
CA ASP A 52 -3.51 -6.31 4.64
C ASP A 52 -2.37 -5.56 5.30
N TYR A 53 -2.48 -5.40 6.61
CA TYR A 53 -1.51 -4.71 7.44
C TYR A 53 -1.40 -5.43 8.77
N ILE A 54 -0.19 -5.88 9.08
CA ILE A 54 0.13 -6.46 10.38
C ILE A 54 1.00 -5.45 11.10
N SER A 55 0.41 -4.68 12.01
CA SER A 55 1.16 -3.86 12.97
C SER A 55 1.82 -4.77 14.00
N VAL A 56 2.94 -5.39 13.65
CA VAL A 56 3.76 -6.08 14.65
C VAL A 56 4.58 -5.01 15.37
N GLU A 57 4.33 -4.80 16.66
CA GLU A 57 5.28 -4.15 17.55
C GLU A 57 6.53 -5.04 17.63
N TYR A 58 7.53 -4.74 16.79
CA TYR A 58 8.83 -5.36 16.96
C TYR A 58 9.49 -4.74 18.18
N GLY A 59 9.57 -5.51 19.26
CA GLY A 59 10.39 -5.15 20.42
C GLY A 59 11.83 -4.94 19.95
N VAL A 60 12.25 -3.67 19.86
CA VAL A 60 13.64 -3.34 19.56
C VAL A 60 14.49 -3.92 20.68
N GLN A 61 15.18 -5.02 20.42
CA GLN A 61 16.12 -5.59 21.36
C GLN A 61 17.35 -4.68 21.37
N LEU A 62 17.35 -3.67 22.24
CA LEU A 62 18.51 -2.85 22.55
C LEU A 62 19.59 -3.75 23.16
N GLY A 63 20.49 -4.25 22.31
CA GLY A 63 21.63 -5.04 22.74
C GLY A 63 22.47 -4.26 23.76
N VAL A 64 22.51 -4.77 25.00
CA VAL A 64 23.37 -4.23 26.06
C VAL A 64 24.82 -4.41 25.63
N ARG A 65 25.51 -3.29 25.43
CA ARG A 65 26.91 -3.26 25.01
C ARG A 65 27.81 -3.78 26.14
N ARG A 66 28.33 -5.00 25.99
CA ARG A 66 29.63 -5.36 26.55
C ARG A 66 30.58 -5.69 25.40
N SER A 67 31.58 -4.83 25.27
CA SER A 67 32.88 -5.04 24.61
C SER A 67 32.94 -5.39 23.11
N TYR A 68 33.75 -4.60 22.41
CA TYR A 68 34.59 -4.95 21.26
C TYR A 68 33.94 -5.24 19.89
N ARG A 69 34.09 -4.25 19.00
CA ARG A 69 34.65 -4.35 17.63
C ARG A 69 34.15 -5.43 16.66
N GLU A 70 32.98 -6.00 16.86
CA GLU A 70 32.24 -6.71 15.82
C GLU A 70 30.82 -6.15 15.81
N ALA A 71 30.69 -4.92 15.30
CA ALA A 71 29.38 -4.38 15.00
C ALA A 71 28.79 -5.25 13.91
N ASN A 72 27.93 -6.17 14.35
CA ASN A 72 27.05 -6.98 13.54
C ASN A 72 26.24 -6.02 12.67
N ASP A 73 26.74 -5.75 11.46
CA ASP A 73 26.13 -4.91 10.43
C ASP A 73 24.96 -5.64 9.75
N LEU A 74 24.32 -6.56 10.48
CA LEU A 74 22.94 -6.95 10.24
C LEU A 74 22.08 -5.94 10.97
N ARG A 75 22.00 -4.72 10.40
CA ARG A 75 20.89 -3.79 10.64
C ARG A 75 19.61 -4.57 10.38
N SER A 76 19.06 -5.12 11.47
CA SER A 76 17.70 -5.58 11.67
C SER A 76 16.99 -5.83 10.35
N LEU A 77 17.00 -7.08 9.87
CA LEU A 77 15.99 -7.58 8.93
C LEU A 77 14.63 -7.35 9.59
N GLN A 78 14.12 -6.13 9.42
CA GLN A 78 12.79 -5.70 9.76
C GLN A 78 11.88 -6.41 8.77
N SER A 79 11.67 -7.70 9.02
CA SER A 79 10.73 -8.54 8.29
C SER A 79 9.31 -8.17 8.73
N GLY A 80 8.96 -6.89 8.63
CA GLY A 80 7.58 -6.47 8.60
C GLY A 80 6.97 -7.00 7.31
N ARG A 81 5.78 -7.58 7.38
CA ARG A 81 4.99 -7.79 6.16
C ARG A 81 4.63 -6.41 5.65
N ASP A 82 5.14 -6.06 4.47
CA ASP A 82 4.83 -4.76 3.86
C ASP A 82 3.31 -4.59 3.75
N PRO A 83 2.75 -3.42 4.13
CA PRO A 83 1.33 -3.18 4.00
C PRO A 83 0.93 -3.29 2.53
N GLN A 84 -0.12 -4.07 2.25
CA GLN A 84 -0.61 -4.30 0.91
C GLN A 84 -2.07 -3.88 0.80
N LEU A 85 -2.41 -3.20 -0.29
CA LEU A 85 -3.78 -2.86 -0.64
C LEU A 85 -4.13 -3.47 -1.99
N SER A 86 -5.06 -4.43 -1.97
CA SER A 86 -5.59 -5.07 -3.18
C SER A 86 -6.89 -4.41 -3.59
N ILE A 87 -6.95 -3.88 -4.81
CA ILE A 87 -8.05 -3.05 -5.33
C ILE A 87 -8.60 -3.67 -6.61
N ASP A 88 -9.92 -3.64 -6.81
CA ASP A 88 -10.52 -4.02 -8.10
C ASP A 88 -10.06 -3.03 -9.19
N ARG A 89 -9.63 -3.56 -10.35
CA ARG A 89 -9.22 -2.78 -11.53
C ARG A 89 -10.25 -1.76 -12.01
N ARG A 90 -11.52 -1.87 -11.62
CA ARG A 90 -12.57 -0.89 -11.94
C ARG A 90 -12.25 0.52 -11.46
N TYR A 91 -11.51 0.64 -10.35
CA TYR A 91 -11.07 1.94 -9.82
C TYR A 91 -9.91 2.53 -10.62
N PHE A 92 -9.13 1.69 -11.32
CA PHE A 92 -7.99 2.06 -12.16
C PHE A 92 -8.04 1.32 -13.50
N PRO A 93 -8.99 1.67 -14.40
CA PRO A 93 -9.17 0.97 -15.67
C PRO A 93 -7.94 1.11 -16.56
N ALA A 94 -7.73 0.15 -17.45
CA ALA A 94 -6.59 0.17 -18.38
C ALA A 94 -6.66 1.43 -19.27
N GLY A 95 -5.57 2.19 -19.33
CA GLY A 95 -5.49 3.47 -20.05
C GLY A 95 -5.90 4.70 -19.23
N ALA A 96 -6.44 4.53 -18.02
CA ALA A 96 -6.49 5.60 -17.03
C ALA A 96 -5.14 5.70 -16.28
N GLU A 97 -4.92 6.81 -15.60
CA GLU A 97 -3.71 6.99 -14.80
C GLU A 97 -3.65 5.97 -13.67
N GLU A 98 -2.58 5.17 -13.69
CA GLU A 98 -2.32 4.18 -12.66
C GLU A 98 -1.74 4.84 -11.40
N PRO A 99 -1.91 4.22 -10.22
CA PRO A 99 -1.24 4.65 -9.01
C PRO A 99 0.26 4.69 -9.20
N LYS A 100 0.91 5.79 -8.80
CA LYS A 100 2.35 5.98 -8.93
C LYS A 100 3.00 5.99 -7.56
N GLN A 101 4.30 5.71 -7.57
CA GLN A 101 5.11 5.87 -6.37
C GLN A 101 4.96 7.30 -5.84
N GLY A 102 4.73 7.42 -4.54
CA GLY A 102 4.59 8.69 -3.86
C GLY A 102 3.15 9.12 -3.59
N ASP A 103 2.17 8.49 -4.25
CA ASP A 103 0.74 8.76 -4.02
C ASP A 103 0.32 8.33 -2.60
N LEU A 104 -0.69 8.99 -2.04
CA LEU A 104 -1.14 8.75 -0.66
C LEU A 104 -2.43 7.93 -0.62
N VAL A 105 -2.51 7.05 0.37
CA VAL A 105 -3.67 6.23 0.69
C VAL A 105 -4.02 6.47 2.16
N SER A 106 -5.27 6.87 2.41
CA SER A 106 -5.82 7.03 3.75
C SER A 106 -7.11 6.24 3.92
N PHE A 107 -7.41 5.85 5.17
CA PHE A 107 -8.56 5.01 5.52
C PHE A 107 -9.55 5.78 6.40
N PRO A 108 -10.52 6.50 5.82
CA PRO A 108 -11.40 7.40 6.60
C PRO A 108 -12.30 6.67 7.60
N THR A 109 -12.50 5.36 7.42
CA THR A 109 -13.31 4.53 8.34
C THR A 109 -12.49 3.88 9.45
N ARG A 110 -11.17 4.05 9.43
CA ARG A 110 -10.21 3.48 10.38
C ARG A 110 -9.17 4.54 10.78
N PRO A 111 -9.56 5.54 11.59
CA PRO A 111 -8.68 6.64 11.98
C PRO A 111 -7.46 6.20 12.81
N GLU A 112 -7.48 4.98 13.35
CA GLU A 112 -6.35 4.37 14.05
C GLU A 112 -5.22 3.95 13.11
N LEU A 113 -5.49 3.78 11.81
CA LEU A 113 -4.47 3.45 10.83
C LEU A 113 -3.72 4.72 10.41
N PRO A 114 -2.39 4.65 10.25
CA PRO A 114 -1.63 5.78 9.72
C PRO A 114 -1.97 6.01 8.24
N ASP A 115 -1.56 7.16 7.72
CA ASP A 115 -1.55 7.37 6.27
C ASP A 115 -0.41 6.57 5.65
N PHE A 116 -0.63 6.09 4.44
CA PHE A 116 0.33 5.30 3.70
C PHE A 116 0.72 5.95 2.39
N GLN A 117 1.96 5.73 1.97
CA GLN A 117 2.48 6.12 0.67
C GLN A 117 2.64 4.89 -0.23
N VAL A 118 2.28 5.03 -1.50
CA VAL A 118 2.49 3.98 -2.51
C VAL A 118 3.99 3.86 -2.82
N ILE A 119 4.53 2.65 -2.68
CA ILE A 119 5.87 2.30 -3.14
C ILE A 119 5.82 1.81 -4.58
N SER A 120 4.93 0.85 -4.85
CA SER A 120 4.79 0.25 -6.18
C SER A 120 3.36 -0.22 -6.42
N SER A 121 2.96 -0.18 -7.69
CA SER A 121 1.68 -0.70 -8.16
C SER A 121 1.93 -1.85 -9.13
N GLN A 122 1.26 -2.97 -8.92
CA GLN A 122 1.32 -4.11 -9.83
C GLN A 122 -0.09 -4.59 -10.19
N ARG A 123 -0.33 -4.81 -11.49
CA ARG A 123 -1.52 -5.54 -11.94
C ARG A 123 -1.27 -7.03 -11.80
N ASP A 124 -2.26 -7.76 -11.28
CA ASP A 124 -2.19 -9.22 -11.13
C ASP A 124 -2.43 -9.98 -12.46
N GLY A 125 -2.70 -9.24 -13.55
CA GLY A 125 -3.03 -9.81 -14.86
C GLY A 125 -4.49 -10.30 -14.99
N LEU A 126 -5.28 -10.23 -13.93
CA LEU A 126 -6.65 -10.76 -13.84
C LEU A 126 -7.66 -9.64 -13.57
N SER A 127 -7.97 -9.40 -12.30
CA SER A 127 -9.07 -8.54 -11.87
C SER A 127 -8.64 -7.45 -10.90
N ARG A 128 -7.37 -7.41 -10.47
CA ARG A 128 -6.92 -6.54 -9.40
C ARG A 128 -5.65 -5.76 -9.70
N VAL A 129 -5.50 -4.69 -8.93
CA VAL A 129 -4.28 -3.91 -8.80
C VAL A 129 -3.85 -4.02 -7.34
N VAL A 130 -2.64 -4.50 -7.12
CA VAL A 130 -2.02 -4.62 -5.80
C VAL A 130 -1.07 -3.44 -5.62
N LEU A 131 -1.27 -2.69 -4.55
CA LEU A 131 -0.40 -1.60 -4.14
C LEU A 131 0.44 -2.06 -2.95
N MET A 132 1.75 -1.92 -3.09
CA MET A 132 2.69 -2.02 -1.97
C MET A 132 2.78 -0.64 -1.32
N LEU A 133 2.60 -0.59 -0.02
CA LEU A 133 2.47 0.64 0.74
C LEU A 133 3.56 0.74 1.81
N VAL A 134 3.90 1.96 2.20
CA VAL A 134 4.75 2.26 3.36
C VAL A 134 4.07 3.26 4.26
N GLN A 135 4.23 3.11 5.57
CA GLN A 135 3.66 4.04 6.55
C GLN A 135 4.32 5.42 6.44
N LEU A 136 3.51 6.47 6.33
CA LEU A 136 3.98 7.84 6.37
C LEU A 136 4.37 8.21 7.81
N GLY A 137 5.59 8.74 8.01
CA GLY A 137 6.10 9.11 9.33
C GLY A 137 6.73 7.96 10.13
N GLY A 138 6.68 6.73 9.63
CA GLY A 138 7.52 5.63 10.11
C GLY A 138 8.92 5.77 9.52
N GLN A 139 9.72 6.71 10.01
CA GLN A 139 11.14 6.75 9.67
C GLN A 139 11.86 5.58 10.37
N ALA A 140 12.61 4.83 9.57
CA ALA A 140 13.58 3.82 9.99
C ALA A 140 14.74 4.43 10.80
#